data_AF-E9UN55-F1
#
_entry.id   AF-E9UN55-F1
#
_cell.length_a   1.000
_cell.length_b   1.000
_cell.length_c   1.000
_cell.angle_alpha   90.00
_cell.angle_beta   90.00
_cell.angle_gamma   90.00
#
_symmetry.space_group_name_H-M   'P 1'
#
loop_
_entity.id
_entity.type
_entity.pdbx_description
1 polymer ?
#
loop_
_entity_poly.entity_id
_entity_poly.type
_entity_poly.pdbx_seq_one_letter_code
_entity_poly.pdbx_strand_id
1 'polypeptide(L)'
;MTIPLDQPLRAASITEAYARFWKKYATFSGRASRTELLWPMLVNLLMLIVAVLARNDVVSLVIGLYALVVFVPTIALGARRLHDINRSGWWQLILVVPIIGDIVLAVLWLTFPSPEGVKYDLAA
;
A
#
# COMPACT_ATOMS: atom_id res chain seq x y z
N MET A 1 17.71 -0.54 -16.38
CA MET A 1 16.51 -1.32 -16.78
C MET A 1 15.40 -0.95 -15.81
N THR A 2 14.50 -0.03 -16.17
CA THR A 2 13.41 0.36 -15.26
C THR A 2 12.37 -0.75 -15.27
N ILE A 3 12.12 -1.39 -14.14
CA ILE A 3 11.08 -2.41 -14.03
C ILE A 3 9.74 -1.78 -14.46
N PRO A 4 8.92 -2.46 -15.29
CA PRO A 4 7.59 -1.99 -15.65
C PRO A 4 6.73 -1.64 -14.43
N LEU A 5 5.81 -0.70 -14.57
CA LEU A 5 5.02 -0.23 -13.43
C LEU A 5 4.11 -1.32 -12.89
N ASP A 6 3.52 -2.15 -13.74
CA ASP A 6 2.67 -3.30 -13.44
C ASP A 6 3.36 -4.42 -12.65
N GLN A 7 4.68 -4.54 -12.78
CA GLN A 7 5.50 -5.54 -12.10
C GLN A 7 6.03 -5.08 -10.73
N PRO A 8 6.20 -6.00 -9.77
CA PRO A 8 6.64 -5.65 -8.42
C PRO A 8 8.14 -5.28 -8.38
N LEU A 9 8.46 -4.10 -7.84
CA LEU A 9 9.85 -3.67 -7.64
C LEU A 9 10.36 -4.23 -6.31
N ARG A 10 11.07 -5.37 -6.38
CA ARG A 10 11.66 -6.04 -5.22
C ARG A 10 12.97 -5.31 -4.87
N ALA A 11 12.99 -4.64 -3.71
CA ALA A 11 14.02 -3.71 -3.26
C ALA A 11 13.86 -2.25 -3.73
N ALA A 12 12.63 -1.75 -3.72
CA ALA A 12 12.38 -0.32 -3.90
C ALA A 12 13.03 0.52 -2.79
N SER A 13 13.73 1.58 -3.18
CA SER A 13 14.07 2.69 -2.29
C SER A 13 12.81 3.50 -1.92
N ILE A 14 12.91 4.36 -0.90
CA ILE A 14 11.81 5.22 -0.45
C ILE A 14 11.25 6.06 -1.60
N THR A 15 12.15 6.68 -2.38
CA THR A 15 11.78 7.58 -3.48
C THR A 15 11.09 6.83 -4.61
N GLU A 16 11.57 5.63 -4.96
CA GLU A 16 10.94 4.79 -5.98
C GLU A 16 9.56 4.30 -5.57
N ALA A 17 9.42 3.87 -4.31
CA ALA A 17 8.14 3.44 -3.76
C ALA A 17 7.11 4.57 -3.81
N TYR A 18 7.50 5.79 -3.40
CA TYR A 18 6.64 6.97 -3.47
C TYR A 18 6.34 7.42 -4.90
N ALA A 19 7.33 7.39 -5.79
CA ALA A 19 7.11 7.71 -7.20
C ALA A 19 6.08 6.75 -7.82
N ARG A 20 6.17 5.45 -7.52
CA ARG A 20 5.20 4.45 -7.98
C ARG A 20 3.83 4.57 -7.29
N PHE A 21 3.81 4.92 -6.01
CA PHE A 21 2.59 5.19 -5.25
C PHE A 21 1.75 6.27 -5.91
N TRP A 22 2.35 7.42 -6.22
CA TRP A 22 1.68 8.54 -6.87
C TRP A 22 1.36 8.27 -8.35
N LYS A 23 2.30 7.66 -9.11
CA LYS A 23 2.05 7.32 -10.52
C LYS A 23 0.88 6.35 -10.69
N LYS A 24 0.67 5.46 -9.72
CA LYS A 24 -0.36 4.43 -9.78
C LYS A 24 -1.45 4.69 -8.73
N TYR A 25 -1.89 5.95 -8.63
CA TYR A 25 -2.78 6.47 -7.59
C TYR A 25 -4.11 5.72 -7.47
N ALA A 26 -4.80 5.48 -8.59
CA ALA A 26 -6.08 4.75 -8.62
C ALA A 26 -5.99 3.48 -9.49
N THR A 27 -4.79 2.91 -9.65
CA THR A 27 -4.58 1.71 -10.46
C THR A 27 -4.58 0.47 -9.59
N PHE A 28 -5.63 -0.33 -9.65
CA PHE A 28 -5.76 -1.55 -8.83
C PHE A 28 -5.15 -2.80 -9.47
N SER A 29 -4.83 -2.76 -10.78
CA SER A 29 -4.22 -3.86 -11.52
C SER A 29 -2.70 -3.95 -11.35
N GLY A 30 -2.14 -5.11 -11.70
CA GLY A 30 -0.74 -5.43 -11.50
C GLY A 30 -0.43 -5.85 -10.07
N ARG A 31 0.88 -5.91 -9.79
CA ARG A 31 1.45 -6.36 -8.52
C ARG A 31 2.28 -5.27 -7.86
N ALA A 32 2.48 -5.43 -6.56
CA ALA A 32 3.37 -4.59 -5.77
C ALA A 32 4.16 -5.48 -4.81
N SER A 33 5.43 -5.16 -4.62
CA SER A 33 6.30 -5.86 -3.70
C SER A 33 6.03 -5.45 -2.25
N ARG A 34 6.59 -6.20 -1.29
CA ARG A 34 6.55 -5.82 0.12
C ARG A 34 7.22 -4.47 0.39
N THR A 35 8.37 -4.21 -0.22
CA THR A 35 9.10 -2.95 0.00
C THR A 35 8.39 -1.75 -0.60
N GLU A 36 7.69 -1.93 -1.72
CA GLU A 36 6.81 -0.88 -2.27
C GLU A 36 5.64 -0.55 -1.34
N LEU A 37 5.11 -1.54 -0.60
CA LEU A 37 4.07 -1.32 0.40
C LEU A 37 4.60 -0.70 1.70
N LEU A 38 5.74 -1.19 2.19
CA LEU A 38 6.27 -0.80 3.50
C LEU A 38 6.59 0.69 3.59
N TRP A 39 7.18 1.28 2.55
CA TRP A 39 7.59 2.69 2.63
C TRP A 39 6.42 3.67 2.78
N PRO A 40 5.36 3.65 1.94
CA PRO A 40 4.16 4.46 2.17
C PRO A 40 3.49 4.15 3.52
N MET A 41 3.47 2.88 3.94
CA MET A 41 2.88 2.49 5.22
C MET A 41 3.63 3.10 6.42
N LEU A 42 4.96 3.08 6.40
CA LEU A 42 5.80 3.65 7.46
C LEU A 42 5.64 5.17 7.54
N VAL A 43 5.57 5.87 6.40
CA VAL A 43 5.36 7.32 6.38
C VAL A 43 3.95 7.68 6.83
N ASN A 44 2.92 6.95 6.39
CA ASN A 44 1.55 7.18 6.88
C ASN A 44 1.44 6.94 8.40
N LEU A 45 2.13 5.92 8.93
CA LEU A 45 2.24 5.69 10.37
C LEU A 45 2.95 6.85 11.08
N LEU A 46 4.05 7.36 10.52
CA LEU A 46 4.76 8.51 11.08
C LEU A 46 3.86 9.76 11.10
N MET A 47 3.14 10.04 10.02
CA MET A 47 2.19 11.15 9.94
C MET A 47 1.10 11.03 11.01
N LEU A 48 0.59 9.81 11.25
CA LEU A 48 -0.38 9.56 12.32
C LEU A 48 0.22 9.84 13.71
N ILE A 49 1.45 9.41 13.96
CA ILE A 49 2.16 9.69 15.23
C ILE A 49 2.33 11.21 15.40
N VAL A 50 2.76 11.93 14.36
CA VAL A 50 2.90 13.39 14.41
C VAL A 50 1.57 14.08 14.70
N ALA A 51 0.48 13.66 14.08
CA ALA A 51 -0.85 14.22 14.35
C ALA A 51 -1.26 14.09 15.82
N VAL A 52 -1.02 12.93 16.43
CA VAL A 52 -1.36 12.66 17.84
C VAL A 52 -0.45 13.45 18.79
N LEU A 53 0.85 13.52 18.50
CA LEU A 53 1.83 14.12 19.39
C LEU A 53 1.93 15.65 19.28
N ALA A 54 1.58 16.23 18.13
CA ALA A 54 1.71 17.67 17.89
C ALA A 54 0.81 18.53 18.81
N ARG A 55 -0.29 17.96 19.34
CA ARG A 55 -1.26 18.66 20.20
C ARG A 55 -1.67 20.03 19.65
N ASN A 56 -1.82 20.12 18.32
CA ASN A 56 -2.13 21.33 17.59
C ASN A 56 -3.21 21.06 16.55
N ASP A 57 -4.33 21.78 16.63
CA ASP A 57 -5.50 21.51 15.80
C ASP A 57 -5.27 21.76 14.32
N VAL A 58 -4.45 22.77 13.98
CA VAL A 58 -4.11 23.06 12.58
C VAL A 58 -3.27 21.93 11.99
N VAL A 59 -2.27 21.45 12.74
CA VAL A 59 -1.44 20.30 12.32
C VAL A 59 -2.31 19.05 12.14
N SER A 60 -3.19 18.77 13.09
CA SER A 60 -4.13 17.64 13.01
C SER A 60 -5.05 17.74 11.79
N LEU A 61 -5.59 18.93 11.51
CA LEU A 61 -6.45 19.17 10.35
C LEU A 61 -5.69 18.93 9.03
N VAL A 62 -4.48 19.48 8.90
CA VAL A 62 -3.65 19.32 7.70
C VAL A 62 -3.32 17.85 7.46
N ILE A 63 -2.95 17.11 8.50
CA ILE A 63 -2.66 15.67 8.40
C ILE A 63 -3.94 14.87 8.08
N GLY A 64 -5.09 15.28 8.62
CA GLY A 64 -6.38 14.70 8.27
C GLY A 64 -6.70 14.86 6.78
N LEU A 65 -6.45 16.04 6.21
CA LEU A 65 -6.63 16.27 4.77
C LEU A 65 -5.64 15.44 3.93
N TYR A 66 -4.38 15.34 4.36
CA TYR A 66 -3.40 14.45 3.73
C TYR A 66 -3.90 12.99 3.73
N ALA A 67 -4.46 12.51 4.85
CA ALA A 67 -4.98 11.15 4.98
C ALA A 67 -6.07 10.85 3.95
N LEU A 68 -6.95 11.82 3.65
CA LEU A 68 -7.99 11.68 2.61
C LEU A 68 -7.37 11.55 1.21
N VAL A 69 -6.33 12.31 0.90
CA VAL A 69 -5.62 12.23 -0.39
C VAL A 69 -4.92 10.89 -0.55
N VAL A 70 -4.26 10.39 0.50
CA VAL A 70 -3.53 9.11 0.40
C VAL A 70 -4.40 7.87 0.60
N PHE A 71 -5.68 8.04 0.96
CA PHE A 71 -6.59 6.93 1.19
C PHE A 71 -6.74 6.02 -0.03
N VAL A 72 -7.10 6.60 -1.18
CA VAL A 72 -7.29 5.87 -2.45
C VAL A 72 -6.01 5.11 -2.89
N PRO A 73 -4.83 5.76 -2.98
CA PRO A 73 -3.63 5.06 -3.39
C PRO A 73 -3.14 4.02 -2.38
N THR A 74 -3.45 4.16 -1.09
CA THR A 74 -3.16 3.14 -0.07
C THR A 74 -3.98 1.87 -0.34
N ILE A 75 -5.28 2.00 -0.62
CA ILE A 75 -6.13 0.84 -0.96
C ILE A 75 -5.68 0.22 -2.29
N ALA A 76 -5.37 1.04 -3.30
CA ALA A 76 -4.89 0.54 -4.59
C ALA A 76 -3.57 -0.23 -4.45
N LEU A 77 -2.62 0.29 -3.66
CA LEU A 77 -1.36 -0.40 -3.37
C LEU A 77 -1.58 -1.70 -2.60
N GLY A 78 -2.43 -1.68 -1.57
CA GLY A 78 -2.81 -2.86 -0.80
C GLY A 78 -3.41 -3.97 -1.67
N ALA A 79 -4.21 -3.61 -2.67
CA ALA A 79 -4.83 -4.57 -3.59
C ALA A 79 -3.77 -5.23 -4.49
N ARG A 80 -2.87 -4.43 -5.08
CA ARG A 80 -1.74 -4.94 -5.88
C ARG A 80 -0.80 -5.81 -5.06
N ARG A 81 -0.61 -5.49 -3.78
CA ARG A 81 0.20 -6.33 -2.88
C ARG A 81 -0.45 -7.69 -2.65
N LEU A 82 -1.77 -7.74 -2.48
CA LEU A 82 -2.53 -8.98 -2.36
C LEU A 82 -2.48 -9.80 -3.66
N HIS A 83 -2.53 -9.14 -4.82
CA HIS A 83 -2.37 -9.82 -6.11
C HIS A 83 -1.02 -10.54 -6.23
N ASP A 84 0.06 -9.97 -5.68
CA ASP A 84 1.40 -10.58 -5.67
C ASP A 84 1.46 -11.91 -4.87
N ILE A 85 0.51 -12.16 -3.96
CA ILE A 85 0.37 -13.45 -3.25
C ILE A 85 -0.83 -14.28 -3.75
N ASN A 86 -1.32 -13.99 -4.95
CA ASN A 86 -2.50 -14.64 -5.54
C ASN A 86 -3.80 -14.50 -4.70
N ARG A 87 -4.02 -13.35 -4.06
CA ARG A 87 -5.26 -13.03 -3.35
C ARG A 87 -5.95 -11.84 -4.02
N SER A 88 -7.28 -11.80 -3.99
CA SER A 88 -8.03 -10.66 -4.52
C SER A 88 -7.85 -9.41 -3.64
N GLY A 89 -7.88 -8.22 -4.22
CA GLY A 89 -7.81 -6.96 -3.46
C GLY A 89 -8.93 -6.78 -2.41
N TRP A 90 -10.05 -7.48 -2.58
CA TRP A 90 -11.20 -7.48 -1.66
C TRP A 90 -10.87 -8.02 -0.26
N TRP A 91 -9.77 -8.75 -0.08
CA TRP A 91 -9.32 -9.17 1.25
C TRP A 91 -9.06 -7.99 2.20
N GLN A 92 -8.87 -6.77 1.70
CA GLN A 92 -8.76 -5.57 2.53
C GLN A 92 -10.03 -5.25 3.32
N LEU A 93 -11.21 -5.74 2.90
CA LEU A 93 -12.46 -5.53 3.64
C LEU A 93 -12.46 -6.19 5.02
N ILE A 94 -11.54 -7.12 5.29
CA ILE A 94 -11.40 -7.72 6.62
C ILE A 94 -11.06 -6.67 7.69
N LEU A 95 -10.53 -5.50 7.31
CA LEU A 95 -10.30 -4.35 8.20
C LEU A 95 -11.56 -3.84 8.90
N VAL A 96 -12.76 -4.21 8.42
CA VAL A 96 -14.03 -3.93 9.12
C VAL A 96 -14.10 -4.65 10.49
N VAL A 97 -13.38 -5.76 10.66
CA VAL A 97 -13.23 -6.45 11.94
C VAL A 97 -11.94 -5.96 12.60
N PRO A 98 -12.02 -5.04 13.58
CA PRO A 98 -10.82 -4.43 14.16
C PRO A 98 -9.96 -5.47 14.89
N ILE A 99 -8.66 -5.20 15.00
CA ILE A 99 -7.64 -6.05 15.63
C ILE A 99 -7.37 -7.33 14.82
N ILE A 100 -8.36 -8.21 14.67
CA ILE A 100 -8.21 -9.48 13.96
C ILE A 100 -7.97 -9.23 12.47
N GLY A 101 -8.79 -8.36 11.86
CA GLY A 101 -8.64 -8.00 10.45
C GLY A 101 -7.31 -7.32 10.16
N ASP A 102 -6.89 -6.40 11.04
CA ASP A 102 -5.60 -5.71 10.93
C ASP A 102 -4.44 -6.72 10.94
N ILE A 103 -4.43 -7.65 11.90
CA ILE A 103 -3.40 -8.68 12.03
C ILE A 103 -3.39 -9.59 10.80
N VAL A 104 -4.54 -10.09 10.36
CA VAL A 104 -4.64 -10.97 9.19
C VAL A 104 -4.11 -10.26 7.94
N LEU A 105 -4.52 -9.02 7.70
CA LEU A 105 -4.09 -8.27 6.52
C LEU A 105 -2.60 -7.94 6.58
N ALA A 106 -2.06 -7.60 7.75
CA ALA A 106 -0.63 -7.40 7.95
C ALA A 106 0.17 -8.67 7.62
N VAL A 107 -0.29 -9.85 8.08
CA VAL A 107 0.32 -11.14 7.75
C VAL A 107 0.28 -11.39 6.24
N LEU A 108 -0.86 -11.16 5.58
CA LEU A 108 -0.98 -11.31 4.12
C LEU A 108 -0.01 -10.38 3.38
N TRP A 109 0.07 -9.12 3.78
CA TRP A 109 1.01 -8.16 3.19
C TRP A 109 2.49 -8.52 3.41
N LEU A 110 2.82 -9.24 4.48
CA LEU A 110 4.17 -9.74 4.76
C LEU A 110 4.45 -11.14 4.19
N THR A 111 3.46 -11.83 3.59
CA THR A 111 3.60 -13.20 3.05
C THR A 111 4.45 -13.25 1.77
N PHE A 112 5.09 -14.38 1.43
CA PHE A 112 5.96 -14.48 0.24
C PHE A 112 5.14 -14.45 -1.06
N PRO A 113 5.68 -13.84 -2.13
CA PRO A 113 5.01 -13.80 -3.43
C PRO A 113 4.69 -15.20 -3.93
N SER A 114 3.54 -15.36 -4.56
CA SER A 114 3.15 -16.60 -5.24
C SER A 114 3.44 -16.49 -6.75
N PRO A 115 3.96 -17.54 -7.41
CA PRO A 115 4.10 -17.58 -8.87
C PRO A 115 2.77 -17.34 -9.59
N GLU A 116 1.65 -17.76 -9.00
CA GLU A 116 0.31 -17.62 -9.57
C GLU A 116 -0.19 -16.17 -9.60
N GLY A 117 0.48 -15.25 -8.88
CA GLY A 117 0.16 -13.83 -8.91
C GLY A 117 0.34 -13.17 -10.28
N VAL A 118 1.11 -13.80 -11.18
CA VAL A 118 1.37 -13.29 -12.56
C VAL A 118 0.08 -13.05 -13.34
N LYS A 119 -1.01 -13.76 -13.05
CA LYS A 119 -2.30 -13.55 -13.73
C LYS A 119 -2.90 -12.14 -13.56
N TYR A 120 -2.43 -11.38 -12.57
CA TYR A 120 -2.87 -10.01 -12.30
C TYR A 120 -2.01 -8.97 -13.04
N ASP A 121 -0.93 -9.39 -13.70
CA ASP A 121 -0.16 -8.51 -14.58
C ASP A 121 -1.03 -8.17 -15.80
N LEU A 122 -0.95 -6.92 -16.26
CA LEU A 122 -1.60 -6.54 -17.50
C LEU A 122 -0.81 -7.20 -18.63
N ALA A 123 -1.48 -7.81 -19.61
CA ALA A 123 -0.81 -8.40 -20.77
C ALA A 123 0.15 -7.36 -21.37
N ALA A 124 1.44 -7.73 -21.42
CA ALA A 124 2.49 -6.91 -22.04
C ALA A 124 2.26 -6.78 -23.54
#